data_AF-A0A090S3V3-F1
#
_entry.id   AF-A0A090S3V3-F1
#
_cell.length_a   1.000
_cell.length_b   1.000
_cell.length_c   1.000
_cell.angle_alpha   90.00
_cell.angle_beta   90.00
_cell.angle_gamma   90.00
#
_symmetry.space_group_name_H-M   'P 1'
#
loop_
_entity.id
_entity.type
_entity.pdbx_description
1 polymer ?
#
loop_
_entity_poly.entity_id
_entity_poly.type
_entity_poly.pdbx_seq_one_letter_code
_entity_poly.pdbx_strand_id
1 'polypeptide(L)' 'MSANLGLACLSKLAAQTAIDDGRLHQVPISLDMKRRFWLLVHKEKYQSPLLKRFIDFCQGWDDNNSDRI' A
#
# COMPACT_ATOMS: atom_id res chain seq x y z
N MET A 1 -14.65 12.43 7.97
CA MET A 1 -14.76 12.48 9.45
C MET A 1 -14.50 11.10 9.99
N SER A 2 -13.54 10.93 10.91
CA SER A 2 -13.47 9.73 11.76
C SER A 2 -14.57 9.89 12.81
N ALA A 3 -15.50 8.95 12.91
CA ALA A 3 -16.65 9.06 13.81
C ALA A 3 -16.31 8.81 15.30
N ASN A 4 -15.02 8.74 15.65
CA ASN A 4 -14.51 8.42 16.99
C ASN A 4 -15.02 7.06 17.55
N LEU A 5 -15.32 6.11 16.67
CA LEU A 5 -16.05 4.86 16.97
C LEU A 5 -15.16 3.67 17.36
N GLY A 6 -13.82 3.81 17.40
CA GLY A 6 -12.94 2.72 17.83
C GLY A 6 -11.58 2.68 17.13
N LEU A 7 -10.93 1.51 17.20
CA LEU A 7 -9.62 1.23 16.62
C LEU A 7 -9.76 0.48 15.29
N ALA A 8 -8.86 0.73 14.36
CA ALA A 8 -8.77 0.00 13.11
C ALA A 8 -7.31 -0.32 12.79
N CYS A 9 -7.07 -1.48 12.18
CA CYS A 9 -5.76 -1.80 11.60
C CYS A 9 -5.79 -1.50 10.10
N LEU A 10 -4.95 -0.57 9.66
CA LEU A 10 -4.94 -0.04 8.30
C LEU A 10 -3.53 -0.11 7.72
N SER A 11 -3.43 -0.03 6.38
CA SER A 11 -2.15 0.19 5.72
C SER A 11 -1.55 1.53 6.15
N LYS A 12 -0.24 1.59 6.45
CA LYS A 12 0.48 2.84 6.76
C LYS A 12 0.24 3.88 5.66
N LEU A 13 0.31 3.45 4.39
CA LEU A 13 0.06 4.32 3.23
C LEU A 13 -1.32 4.98 3.25
N ALA A 14 -2.37 4.27 3.65
CA ALA A 14 -3.74 4.81 3.67
C ALA A 14 -3.99 5.70 4.90
N ALA A 15 -3.28 5.46 5.99
CA ALA A 15 -3.44 6.21 7.24
C ALA A 15 -2.56 7.46 7.31
N GLN A 16 -1.46 7.52 6.55
CA GLN A 16 -0.41 8.54 6.72
C GLN A 16 -0.96 9.97 6.69
N THR A 17 -1.72 10.35 5.66
CA THR A 17 -2.31 11.70 5.59
C THR A 17 -3.19 12.03 6.79
N ALA A 18 -3.96 11.07 7.30
CA ALA A 18 -4.81 11.31 8.45
C ALA A 18 -4.02 11.40 9.77
N ILE A 19 -2.85 10.76 9.86
CA ILE A 19 -1.92 10.93 10.97
C ILE A 19 -1.25 12.31 10.88
N ASP A 20 -0.79 12.70 9.69
CA ASP A 20 -0.14 13.99 9.43
C ASP A 20 -1.09 15.17 9.71
N ASP A 21 -2.37 15.02 9.35
CA ASP A 21 -3.44 15.98 9.64
C ASP A 21 -3.89 15.98 11.12
N GLY A 22 -3.36 15.10 11.97
CA GLY A 22 -3.76 14.95 13.37
C GLY A 22 -5.17 14.36 13.59
N ARG A 23 -5.77 13.78 12.55
CA ARG A 23 -7.12 13.17 12.60
C ARG A 23 -7.11 11.76 13.19
N LEU A 24 -5.95 11.10 13.19
CA LEU A 24 -5.73 9.77 13.76
C LEU A 24 -4.47 9.77 14.63
N HIS A 25 -4.46 8.91 15.65
CA HIS A 25 -3.27 8.63 16.44
C HIS A 25 -2.84 7.17 16.25
N GLN A 26 -1.55 6.95 16.00
CA GLN A 26 -1.01 5.60 15.83
C GLN A 26 -0.82 4.94 17.21
N VAL A 27 -1.33 3.72 17.36
CA VAL A 27 -1.07 2.89 18.55
C VAL A 27 0.07 1.91 18.21
N PRO A 28 1.22 1.96 18.91
CA PRO A 28 2.32 1.05 18.65
C PRO A 28 1.94 -0.38 19.09
N ILE A 29 2.21 -1.35 18.22
CA ILE A 29 1.99 -2.78 18.49
C ILE A 29 3.21 -3.59 18.07
N SER A 30 3.58 -4.59 18.85
CA SER A 30 4.72 -5.48 18.57
C SER A 30 4.30 -6.65 17.69
N LEU A 31 3.77 -6.36 16.49
CA LEU A 31 3.32 -7.36 15.53
C LEU A 31 3.84 -7.01 14.13
N ASP A 32 4.50 -7.96 13.45
CA ASP A 32 4.95 -7.77 12.07
C ASP A 32 3.77 -8.00 11.10
N MET A 33 3.28 -6.92 10.50
CA MET A 33 2.13 -6.91 9.59
C MET A 33 2.53 -6.59 8.15
N LYS A 34 3.56 -7.27 7.63
CA LYS A 34 3.95 -7.17 6.22
C LYS A 34 2.85 -7.69 5.29
N ARG A 35 2.50 -6.89 4.29
CA ARG A 35 1.54 -7.23 3.23
C ARG A 35 2.26 -7.25 1.89
N ARG A 36 2.11 -8.35 1.13
CA ARG A 36 2.54 -8.42 -0.27
C ARG A 36 1.39 -7.99 -1.18
N PHE A 37 1.66 -7.10 -2.11
CA PHE A 37 0.72 -6.72 -3.16
C PHE A 37 0.94 -7.59 -4.40
N TRP A 38 -0.15 -7.94 -5.08
CA TRP A 38 -0.12 -8.80 -6.26
C TRP A 38 -0.88 -8.15 -7.40
N LEU A 39 -0.30 -8.20 -8.60
CA LEU A 39 -1.00 -7.83 -9.81
C LEU A 39 -1.58 -9.09 -10.45
N LEU A 40 -2.91 -9.24 -10.36
CA LEU A 40 -3.60 -10.39 -10.94
C LEU A 40 -3.93 -10.14 -12.41
N VAL A 41 -3.44 -11.02 -13.28
CA VAL A 41 -3.67 -10.95 -14.73
C VAL A 41 -4.24 -12.28 -15.23
N HIS A 42 -5.26 -12.23 -16.09
CA HIS A 42 -5.81 -13.44 -16.70
C HIS A 42 -4.80 -14.05 -17.68
N LYS A 43 -4.49 -15.34 -17.48
CA LYS A 43 -3.44 -16.05 -18.23
C LYS A 43 -3.64 -16.00 -19.75
N GLU A 44 -4.88 -16.14 -20.20
CA GLU A 44 -5.21 -16.22 -21.63
C GLU A 44 -5.68 -14.90 -22.24
N LYS A 45 -5.75 -13.83 -21.44
CA LYS A 45 -6.11 -12.51 -21.97
C LYS A 45 -4.89 -11.96 -22.68
N TYR A 46 -5.08 -11.51 -23.93
CA TYR A 46 -4.02 -10.84 -24.68
C TYR A 46 -3.41 -9.70 -23.85
N GLN A 47 -2.12 -9.83 -23.54
CA GLN A 47 -1.36 -8.78 -22.86
C GLN A 47 -0.74 -7.89 -23.92
N SER A 48 -1.37 -6.73 -24.13
CA SER A 48 -0.84 -5.73 -25.06
C SER A 48 0.58 -5.32 -24.67
N PRO A 49 1.41 -4.86 -25.62
CA PRO A 49 2.75 -4.35 -25.30
C PRO A 49 2.74 -3.26 -24.23
N LEU A 50 1.68 -2.44 -24.19
CA LEU A 50 1.48 -1.43 -23.16
C LEU A 50 1.23 -2.05 -21.78
N LEU A 51 0.37 -3.07 -21.69
CA LEU A 51 0.10 -3.75 -20.42
C LEU A 51 1.36 -4.43 -19.89
N LYS A 52 2.16 -5.06 -20.75
CA LYS A 52 3.45 -5.66 -20.35
C LYS A 52 4.39 -4.61 -19.77
N ARG A 53 4.60 -3.49 -20.48
CA ARG A 53 5.42 -2.38 -19.98
C ARG A 53 4.92 -1.82 -18.65
N PHE A 54 3.61 -1.74 -18.46
CA PHE A 54 3.02 -1.30 -17.20
C PHE A 54 3.28 -2.30 -16.05
N ILE A 55 3.13 -3.61 -16.30
CA ILE A 55 3.46 -4.66 -15.34
C ILE A 55 4.95 -4.57 -14.97
N ASP A 56 5.84 -4.46 -15.96
CA ASP A 56 7.28 -4.34 -15.75
C ASP A 56 7.63 -3.09 -14.91
N PHE A 57 6.98 -1.96 -15.20
CA PHE A 57 7.12 -0.74 -14.42
C PHE A 57 6.68 -0.94 -12.96
N CYS A 58 5.54 -1.59 -12.72
CA CYS A 58 5.06 -1.88 -11.37
C CYS A 58 5.96 -2.86 -10.61
N GLN A 59 6.57 -3.83 -11.30
CA GLN A 59 7.47 -4.82 -10.69
C GLN A 59 8.85 -4.23 -10.36
N GLY A 60 9.32 -3.25 -11.14
CA GLY A 60 10.56 -2.52 -10.86
C GLY A 60 10.46 -1.51 -9.71
N TRP A 61 9.36 -1.50 -8.96
CA TRP A 61 9.09 -0.52 -7.90
C TRP A 61 9.85 -0.78 -6.58
N ASP A 62 10.54 -1.90 -6.40
CA ASP A 62 11.26 -2.23 -5.15
C ASP A 62 12.77 -1.85 -5.20
N ASP A 63 13.12 -0.75 -4.49
CA ASP A 63 14.25 -0.61 -3.53
C ASP A 63 14.73 0.85 -3.28
N ASN A 64 14.20 1.88 -3.95
CA ASN A 64 14.62 3.28 -3.70
C ASN A 64 13.82 4.03 -2.61
N ASN A 65 12.95 3.35 -1.85
CA ASN A 65 12.01 4.03 -0.95
C ASN A 65 11.99 3.49 0.49
N SER A 66 12.91 2.58 0.85
CA SER A 66 13.08 2.10 2.23
C SER A 66 13.73 3.12 3.17
N ASP A 67 14.33 4.19 2.64
CA ASP A 67 15.05 5.23 3.40
C ASP A 67 14.23 6.52 3.69
N ARG A 68 12.91 6.54 3.45
CA ARG A 68 12.10 7.76 3.61
C ARG A 68 10.80 7.62 4.42
N ILE A 69 10.75 6.70 5.40
CA ILE A 69 9.62 6.64 6.36
C ILE A 69 10.07 6.33 7.78
#